data_AF-A0A1A9J527-F1
#
_entry.id   AF-A0A1A9J527-F1
#
_cell.length_a   1.000
_cell.length_b   1.000
_cell.length_c   1.000
_cell.angle_alpha   90.00
_cell.angle_beta   90.00
_cell.angle_gamma   90.00
#
_symmetry.space_group_name_H-M   'P 1'
#
loop_
_entity.id
_entity.type
_entity.pdbx_description
1 polymer ?
#
loop_
_entity_poly.entity_id
_entity_poly.type
_entity_poly.pdbx_seq_one_letter_code
_entity_poly.pdbx_strand_id
1 'polypeptide(L)'
;MNARSGSPLTFAEAFDLPLSVDLRTAARALAICRGTAYKLIRLGAFPCPVLRVGGQYRIPTAYLLRSLGIEERPVYAVDLEAGATHAARFDDVPPHGTEIHP
;
A
#
# COMPACT_ATOMS: atom_id res chain seq x y z
N MET A 1 20.57 0.93 -27.32
CA MET A 1 20.05 1.37 -26.00
C MET A 1 18.74 0.65 -25.73
N ASN A 2 18.78 -0.54 -25.11
CA ASN A 2 17.55 -1.26 -24.76
C ASN A 2 16.90 -0.56 -23.57
N ALA A 3 15.68 -0.06 -23.76
CA ALA A 3 14.85 0.46 -22.67
C ALA A 3 14.75 -0.63 -21.60
N ARG A 4 15.54 -0.49 -20.53
CA ARG A 4 15.40 -1.32 -19.33
C ARG A 4 13.96 -1.17 -18.89
N SER A 5 13.28 -2.29 -18.73
CA SER A 5 11.87 -2.33 -18.32
C SER A 5 11.65 -1.56 -17.02
N GLY A 6 11.26 -0.29 -17.15
CA GLY A 6 10.90 0.64 -16.07
C GLY A 6 12.08 1.07 -15.21
N SER A 7 12.25 2.38 -15.02
CA SER A 7 12.97 2.91 -13.85
C SER A 7 12.46 2.23 -12.57
N PRO A 8 13.31 2.03 -11.54
CA PRO A 8 12.83 1.75 -10.19
C PRO A 8 11.68 2.71 -9.82
N LEU A 9 10.71 2.20 -9.07
CA LEU A 9 9.59 3.03 -8.60
C LEU A 9 10.12 4.15 -7.71
N THR A 10 9.64 5.36 -7.95
CA THR A 10 9.83 6.49 -7.03
C THR A 10 8.91 6.35 -5.82
N PHE A 11 9.15 7.11 -4.76
CA PHE A 11 8.28 7.13 -3.58
C PHE A 11 6.85 7.53 -3.94
N ALA A 12 6.66 8.61 -4.71
CA ALA A 12 5.34 9.07 -5.14
C ALA A 12 4.57 7.95 -5.87
N GLU A 13 5.21 7.32 -6.86
CA GLU A 13 4.58 6.20 -7.58
C GLU A 13 4.28 5.00 -6.67
N ALA A 14 5.12 4.75 -5.66
CA ALA A 14 4.91 3.65 -4.71
C ALA A 14 3.71 3.90 -3.79
N PHE A 15 3.46 5.16 -3.41
CA PHE A 15 2.33 5.54 -2.57
C PHE A 15 1.01 5.64 -3.33
N ASP A 16 1.05 5.88 -4.64
CA ASP A 16 -0.13 5.85 -5.52
C ASP A 16 -0.50 4.44 -5.99
N LEU A 17 0.23 3.40 -5.54
CA LEU A 17 -0.10 2.03 -5.92
C LEU A 17 -1.47 1.61 -5.40
N PRO A 18 -2.24 0.82 -6.19
CA PRO A 18 -3.49 0.23 -5.75
C PRO A 18 -3.26 -0.72 -4.56
N LEU A 19 -4.34 -1.17 -3.89
CA LEU A 19 -4.26 -2.06 -2.72
C LEU A 19 -3.43 -3.35 -2.94
N SER A 20 -3.39 -3.84 -4.18
CA SER A 20 -2.51 -4.95 -4.57
C SER A 20 -2.01 -4.77 -6.00
N VAL A 21 -0.78 -5.22 -6.24
CA VAL A 21 -0.09 -5.10 -7.53
C VAL A 21 0.32 -6.47 -8.07
N ASP A 22 0.63 -6.52 -9.36
CA ASP A 22 1.20 -7.70 -9.98
C ASP A 22 2.69 -7.89 -9.62
N LEU A 23 3.22 -9.08 -9.91
CA LEU A 23 4.62 -9.40 -9.64
C LEU A 23 5.61 -8.53 -10.42
N ARG A 24 5.25 -8.06 -11.61
CA ARG A 24 6.15 -7.21 -12.42
C ARG A 24 6.34 -5.85 -11.74
N THR A 25 5.28 -5.31 -11.19
CA THR A 25 5.26 -4.04 -10.45
C THR A 25 6.02 -4.19 -9.14
N ALA A 26 5.78 -5.26 -8.38
CA ALA A 26 6.56 -5.55 -7.17
C ALA A 26 8.06 -5.74 -7.45
N ALA A 27 8.41 -6.45 -8.53
CA ALA A 27 9.82 -6.64 -8.93
C ALA A 27 10.51 -5.31 -9.26
N ARG A 28 9.79 -4.38 -9.91
CA ARG A 28 10.28 -3.02 -10.20
C ARG A 28 10.47 -2.20 -8.92
N ALA A 29 9.58 -2.34 -7.94
CA ALA A 29 9.74 -1.69 -6.63
C ALA A 29 11.00 -2.17 -5.92
N LEU A 30 11.26 -3.48 -5.98
CA LEU A 30 12.42 -4.13 -5.36
C LEU A 30 13.71 -4.03 -6.20
N ALA A 31 13.70 -3.31 -7.33
CA ALA A 31 14.81 -3.19 -8.26
C ALA A 31 15.41 -4.54 -8.76
N ILE A 32 14.58 -5.58 -8.87
CA ILE A 32 14.97 -6.90 -9.39
C ILE A 32 14.30 -7.21 -10.72
N CYS A 33 14.94 -8.06 -11.53
CA CYS A 33 14.34 -8.50 -12.79
C CYS A 33 13.20 -9.50 -12.54
N ARG A 34 12.25 -9.60 -13.49
CA ARG A 34 11.09 -10.50 -13.38
C ARG A 34 11.49 -11.95 -13.16
N GLY A 35 12.52 -12.42 -13.87
CA GLY A 35 13.03 -13.79 -13.74
C GLY A 35 13.49 -14.10 -12.32
N THR A 36 14.24 -13.17 -11.71
CA THR A 36 14.66 -13.28 -10.30
C THR A 36 13.46 -13.29 -9.36
N ALA A 37 12.46 -12.43 -9.59
CA ALA A 37 11.24 -12.42 -8.78
C ALA A 37 10.49 -13.77 -8.84
N TYR A 38 10.30 -14.35 -10.03
CA TYR A 38 9.72 -15.69 -10.17
C TYR A 38 10.58 -16.78 -9.51
N LYS A 39 11.91 -16.71 -9.63
CA LYS A 39 12.83 -17.65 -8.99
C LYS A 39 12.70 -17.59 -7.47
N LEU A 40 12.71 -16.40 -6.89
CA LEU A 40 12.55 -16.20 -5.44
C LEU A 40 11.21 -16.75 -4.94
N ILE A 41 10.11 -16.54 -5.68
CA ILE A 41 8.82 -17.12 -5.32
C ILE A 41 8.86 -18.65 -5.32
N ARG A 42 9.45 -19.27 -6.37
CA ARG A 42 9.57 -20.74 -6.45
C ARG A 42 10.42 -21.31 -5.30
N LEU A 43 11.39 -20.54 -4.81
CA LEU A 43 12.25 -20.90 -3.68
C LEU A 43 11.63 -20.54 -2.32
N GLY A 44 10.44 -19.93 -2.28
CA GLY A 44 9.83 -19.45 -1.03
C GLY A 44 10.59 -18.28 -0.37
N ALA A 45 11.45 -17.60 -1.13
CA ALA A 45 12.38 -16.58 -0.64
C ALA A 45 12.02 -15.15 -1.12
N PHE A 46 10.81 -14.95 -1.63
CA PHE A 46 10.36 -13.61 -2.03
C PHE A 46 10.10 -12.77 -0.76
N PRO A 47 10.51 -11.49 -0.72
CA PRO A 47 10.57 -10.71 0.52
C PRO A 47 9.21 -10.25 1.07
N CYS A 48 8.12 -10.54 0.35
CA CYS A 48 6.77 -10.23 0.81
C CYS A 48 5.80 -11.39 0.51
N PRO A 49 4.66 -11.49 1.24
CA PRO A 49 3.63 -12.48 0.97
C PRO A 49 3.09 -12.34 -0.44
N VAL A 50 2.93 -13.47 -1.12
CA VAL A 50 2.42 -13.53 -2.49
C VAL A 50 1.11 -14.32 -2.51
N LEU A 51 0.04 -13.64 -2.90
CA LEU A 51 -1.28 -14.24 -3.06
C LEU A 51 -1.40 -14.86 -4.46
N ARG A 52 -2.06 -16.02 -4.52
CA ARG A 52 -2.43 -16.70 -5.76
C ARG A 52 -3.94 -16.62 -5.94
N VAL A 53 -4.39 -15.67 -6.76
CA VAL A 53 -5.82 -15.43 -7.01
C VAL A 53 -6.07 -15.53 -8.51
N GLY A 54 -6.99 -16.41 -8.92
CA GLY A 54 -7.32 -16.61 -10.35
C GLY A 54 -6.13 -17.01 -11.22
N GLY A 55 -5.17 -17.76 -10.68
CA GLY A 55 -3.93 -18.14 -11.37
C GLY A 55 -2.86 -17.04 -11.47
N GLN A 56 -3.15 -15.83 -10.98
CA GLN A 56 -2.24 -14.69 -11.03
C GLN A 56 -1.51 -14.50 -9.69
N TYR A 57 -0.30 -13.93 -9.76
CA TYR A 57 0.42 -13.45 -8.59
C TYR A 57 -0.06 -12.05 -8.20
N ARG A 58 -0.46 -11.88 -6.94
CA ARG A 58 -0.84 -10.59 -6.37
C ARG A 58 -0.04 -10.33 -5.11
N ILE A 59 0.57 -9.16 -5.02
CA ILE A 59 1.30 -8.71 -3.84
C ILE A 59 0.49 -7.60 -3.20
N PRO A 60 0.06 -7.72 -1.94
CA PRO A 60 -0.57 -6.61 -1.25
C PRO A 60 0.44 -5.48 -1.05
N THR A 61 0.07 -4.27 -1.45
CA THR A 61 0.96 -3.11 -1.47
C THR A 61 1.49 -2.78 -0.07
N ALA A 62 0.70 -3.00 0.99
CA ALA A 62 1.14 -2.81 2.36
C ALA A 62 2.37 -3.65 2.73
N TYR A 63 2.41 -4.93 2.33
CA TYR A 63 3.57 -5.78 2.60
C TYR A 63 4.76 -5.46 1.70
N LEU A 64 4.50 -5.02 0.47
CA LEU A 64 5.55 -4.54 -0.43
C LEU A 64 6.26 -3.32 0.18
N LEU A 65 5.50 -2.33 0.64
CA LEU A 65 6.03 -1.14 1.31
C LEU A 65 6.78 -1.50 2.59
N ARG A 66 6.22 -2.38 3.43
CA ARG A 66 6.91 -2.88 4.64
C ARG A 66 8.23 -3.55 4.30
N SER A 67 8.30 -4.35 3.23
CA SER A 67 9.55 -5.00 2.81
C SER A 67 10.64 -4.02 2.35
N LEU A 68 10.24 -2.79 2.00
CA LEU A 68 11.13 -1.67 1.67
C LEU A 68 11.47 -0.80 2.90
N GLY A 69 11.01 -1.17 4.09
CA GLY A 69 11.19 -0.39 5.32
C GLY A 69 10.21 0.78 5.48
N ILE A 70 9.13 0.80 4.71
CA ILE A 70 8.11 1.85 4.77
C ILE A 70 6.93 1.33 5.62
N GLU A 71 6.85 1.80 6.86
CA GLU A 71 5.84 1.35 7.83
C GLU A 71 4.60 2.26 7.89
N GLU A 72 4.77 3.55 7.63
CA GLU A 72 3.70 4.55 7.65
C GLU A 72 3.34 4.97 6.22
N ARG A 73 2.04 5.11 5.94
CA ARG A 73 1.58 5.78 4.72
C ARG A 73 1.76 7.29 4.94
N PRO A 74 2.41 8.02 4.01
CA PRO A 74 2.53 9.46 4.13
C PRO A 74 1.13 10.06 4.15
N VAL A 75 0.85 10.81 5.22
CA VAL A 75 -0.31 11.70 5.27
C VAL A 75 0.12 12.96 4.54
N TYR A 76 -0.44 13.23 3.36
CA TYR A 76 -0.17 14.49 2.70
C TYR A 76 -0.81 15.60 3.52
N ALA A 77 -0.15 16.76 3.65
CA ALA A 77 -0.67 17.88 4.44
C ALA A 77 -2.08 18.32 4.02
N VAL A 78 -2.44 18.12 2.74
CA VAL A 78 -3.79 18.35 2.20
C VAL A 78 -4.85 17.42 2.81
N ASP A 79 -4.48 16.19 3.17
CA ASP A 79 -5.37 15.23 3.79
C ASP A 79 -5.59 15.55 5.28
N LEU A 80 -4.64 16.26 5.90
CA LEU A 80 -4.73 16.67 7.31
C LEU A 80 -5.80 17.75 7.50
N GLU A 81 -5.89 18.74 6.60
CA GLU A 81 -6.95 19.76 6.65
C GLU A 81 -8.33 19.15 6.41
N ALA A 82 -8.44 18.23 5.46
CA ALA A 82 -9.67 17.48 5.20
C ALA A 82 -10.07 16.63 6.42
N GLY A 83 -9.09 15.96 7.05
CA GLY A 83 -9.27 15.17 8.26
C GLY A 83 -9.69 16.02 9.48
N ALA A 84 -9.07 17.17 9.69
CA ALA A 84 -9.41 18.11 10.76
C ALA A 84 -10.84 18.66 10.60
N THR A 85 -11.23 18.98 9.35
CA THR A 85 -12.59 19.40 9.02
C THR A 85 -13.62 18.30 9.29
N HIS A 86 -13.25 17.03 9.05
CA HIS A 86 -14.12 15.89 9.36
C HIS A 86 -14.26 15.69 10.87
N ALA A 87 -13.17 15.74 11.63
CA ALA A 87 -13.17 15.59 13.09
C ALA A 87 -14.02 16.67 13.79
N ALA A 88 -13.89 17.93 13.36
CA ALA A 88 -14.66 19.05 13.92
C ALA A 88 -16.19 18.88 13.78
N ARG A 89 -16.67 18.08 12.81
CA ARG A 89 -18.12 17.79 12.66
C ARG A 89 -18.64 16.75 13.65
N PHE A 90 -17.78 15.94 14.27
CA PHE A 90 -18.17 14.90 15.22
C PHE A 90 -18.12 15.37 16.68
N ASP A 91 -17.34 16.42 16.97
CA ASP A 91 -17.32 17.04 18.30
C ASP A 91 -18.60 17.84 18.62
N ASP A 92 -19.43 18.13 17.61
CA ASP A 92 -20.73 18.80 17.75
C ASP A 92 -21.91 17.84 18.06
N VAL A 93 -21.65 16.55 18.31
CA VAL A 93 -22.71 15.61 18.77
C VAL A 93 -22.92 15.81 20.27
N PRO A 94 -24.05 16.37 20.72
CA PRO A 94 -24.33 16.49 22.14
C PRO A 94 -24.44 15.08 22.72
N PRO A 95 -23.94 14.81 23.94
CA PRO A 95 -24.20 13.52 24.58
C PRO A 95 -25.72 13.36 24.68
N HIS A 96 -26.27 12.30 24.08
CA HIS A 96 -27.65 11.90 24.28
C HIS A 96 -27.83 11.52 25.75
N GLY A 97 -28.11 12.52 26.59
CA GLY A 97 -28.54 12.38 27.97
C GLY A 97 -29.92 11.74 27.97
N THR A 98 -29.98 10.51 28.43
CA THR A 98 -31.18 9.72 28.63
C THR A 98 -31.96 10.33 29.80
N GLU A 99 -32.98 11.15 29.53
CA GLU A 99 -33.94 11.53 30.57
C GLU A 99 -35.00 10.44 30.70
N ILE A 100 -34.81 9.59 31.72
CA ILE A 100 -35.84 8.69 32.24
C ILE A 100 -36.84 9.56 32.99
N HIS A 101 -38.03 9.72 32.43
CA HIS A 101 -39.13 10.47 33.04
C HIS A 101 -39.84 9.59 34.11
N PRO A 102 -40.18 10.12 35.29
CA PRO A 102 -40.93 9.39 36.32
C PRO A 102 -42.40 9.14 35.95
#